data_AF-A0A7D8UIC1-F1
#
_entry.id   AF-A0A7D8UIC1-F1
#
_cell.length_a   1.000
_cell.length_b   1.000
_cell.length_c   1.000
_cell.angle_alpha   90.00
_cell.angle_beta   90.00
_cell.angle_gamma   90.00
#
_symmetry.space_group_name_H-M   'P 1'
#
loop_
_entity.id
_entity.type
_entity.pdbx_description
1 polymer ?
#
loop_
_entity_poly.entity_id
_entity_poly.type
_entity_poly.pdbx_seq_one_letter_code
_entity_poly.pdbx_strand_id
1 'polypeptide(L)'
;MLERLANASKRGRLAGFKRVSDRSFEFDAFATPFDYSGIGTVTGAGEGGEITFELRARRKMPIIAAVILLVTLWPGLPLTESMIDTYWAWHRANVQTWWWYVPMWVLCLPWMWSSWKKSRLDAEADARKMIAKIAQELR
;
A
#
# COMPACT_ATOMS: atom_id res chain seq x y z
N MET A 1 -23.01 20.44 0.19
CA MET A 1 -22.03 19.67 1.00
C MET A 1 -20.74 19.36 0.22
N LEU A 2 -20.82 18.71 -0.94
CA LEU A 2 -19.63 18.38 -1.76
C LEU A 2 -18.87 19.60 -2.31
N GLU A 3 -19.55 20.71 -2.63
CA GLU A 3 -18.86 21.95 -3.02
C GLU A 3 -18.07 22.59 -1.88
N ARG A 4 -18.55 22.48 -0.63
CA ARG A 4 -17.79 22.90 0.56
C ARG A 4 -16.53 22.05 0.72
N LEU A 5 -16.62 20.74 0.50
CA LEU A 5 -15.47 19.82 0.51
C LEU A 5 -14.48 20.10 -0.63
N ALA A 6 -14.97 20.38 -1.83
CA ALA A 6 -14.12 20.76 -2.97
C ALA A 6 -13.39 22.08 -2.72
N ASN A 7 -14.06 23.06 -2.08
CA ASN A 7 -13.42 24.32 -1.69
C ASN A 7 -12.40 24.13 -0.54
N ALA A 8 -12.68 23.25 0.44
CA ALA A 8 -11.71 22.90 1.49
C ALA A 8 -10.48 22.16 0.91
N SER A 9 -10.68 21.32 -0.10
CA SER A 9 -9.60 20.68 -0.84
C SER A 9 -8.73 21.68 -1.60
N LYS A 10 -9.33 22.65 -2.31
CA LYS A 10 -8.58 23.73 -3.00
C LYS A 10 -7.72 24.58 -2.06
N ARG A 11 -8.06 24.62 -0.76
CA ARG A 11 -7.27 25.28 0.29
C ARG A 11 -6.10 24.41 0.81
N GLY A 12 -5.85 23.26 0.20
CA GLY A 12 -4.77 22.33 0.59
C GLY A 12 -5.05 21.54 1.86
N ARG A 13 -6.28 21.56 2.39
CA ARG A 13 -6.62 20.87 3.65
C ARG A 13 -6.94 19.38 3.46
N LEU A 14 -7.18 18.94 2.22
CA LEU A 14 -7.44 17.55 1.84
C LEU A 14 -6.45 17.10 0.76
N ALA A 15 -5.45 16.32 1.16
CA ALA A 15 -4.49 15.74 0.24
C ALA A 15 -5.18 14.67 -0.65
N GLY A 16 -4.90 14.71 -1.95
CA GLY A 16 -5.37 13.70 -2.89
C GLY A 16 -6.86 13.72 -3.23
N PHE A 17 -7.61 14.77 -2.82
CA PHE A 17 -9.05 14.82 -3.05
C PHE A 17 -9.37 14.76 -4.55
N LYS A 18 -10.12 13.73 -4.95
CA LYS A 18 -10.68 13.60 -6.29
C LYS A 18 -12.17 13.36 -6.20
N ARG A 19 -12.96 14.17 -6.89
CA ARG A 19 -14.39 13.92 -7.04
C ARG A 19 -14.56 12.75 -8.01
N VAL A 20 -15.16 11.66 -7.53
CA VAL A 20 -15.43 10.46 -8.34
C VAL A 20 -16.86 10.50 -8.88
N SER A 21 -17.80 11.03 -8.10
CA SER A 21 -19.19 11.24 -8.52
C SER A 21 -19.83 12.43 -7.82
N ASP A 22 -21.13 12.63 -8.05
CA ASP A 22 -21.95 13.61 -7.33
C ASP A 22 -22.20 13.28 -5.87
N ARG A 23 -21.84 12.08 -5.41
CA ARG A 23 -21.98 11.65 -4.02
C ARG A 23 -20.74 10.95 -3.48
N SER A 24 -19.66 10.83 -4.24
CA SER A 24 -18.44 10.14 -3.80
C SER A 24 -17.16 10.90 -4.15
N PHE A 25 -16.19 10.78 -3.25
CA PHE A 25 -14.87 11.38 -3.39
C PHE A 25 -13.78 10.40 -2.92
N GLU A 26 -12.62 10.48 -3.53
CA GLU A 26 -11.40 9.76 -3.14
C GLU A 26 -10.47 10.73 -2.41
N PHE A 27 -9.71 10.24 -1.43
CA PHE A 27 -8.63 10.97 -0.77
C PHE A 27 -7.43 10.03 -0.54
N ASP A 28 -6.24 10.61 -0.44
CA ASP A 28 -5.03 9.85 -0.14
C ASP A 28 -4.93 9.61 1.38
N ALA A 29 -4.83 8.35 1.78
CA ALA A 29 -4.50 7.95 3.15
C ALA A 29 -3.07 7.40 3.13
N PHE A 30 -2.12 8.23 3.57
CA PHE A 30 -0.71 7.89 3.51
C PHE A 30 -0.36 6.94 4.65
N ALA A 31 0.26 5.82 4.31
CA ALA A 31 0.80 4.89 5.30
C ALA A 31 2.14 4.35 4.83
N THR A 32 3.02 4.11 5.80
CA THR A 32 4.35 3.58 5.50
C THR A 32 4.38 2.10 5.81
N PRO A 33 4.79 1.21 4.87
CA PRO A 33 5.35 1.49 3.54
C PRO A 33 4.36 1.43 2.37
N PHE A 34 3.06 1.21 2.61
CA PHE A 34 2.05 1.07 1.54
C PHE A 34 0.96 2.12 1.65
N ASP A 35 0.76 2.88 0.57
CA ASP A 35 -0.30 3.88 0.50
C ASP A 35 -1.69 3.26 0.32
N TYR A 36 -2.69 3.92 0.89
CA TYR A 36 -4.10 3.57 0.76
C TYR A 36 -4.87 4.72 0.12
N SER A 37 -5.91 4.40 -0.64
CA SER A 37 -6.89 5.36 -1.13
C SER A 37 -8.16 5.20 -0.30
N GLY A 38 -8.61 6.27 0.35
CA GLY A 38 -9.91 6.30 1.02
C GLY A 38 -10.99 6.77 0.05
N ILE A 39 -12.14 6.10 0.04
CA ILE A 39 -13.33 6.49 -0.72
C ILE A 39 -14.39 6.92 0.28
N GLY A 40 -14.77 8.18 0.26
CA GLY A 40 -15.92 8.71 1.00
C GLY A 40 -17.16 8.74 0.12
N THR A 41 -18.26 8.15 0.59
CA THR A 41 -19.57 8.22 -0.04
C THR A 41 -20.53 8.97 0.88
N VAL A 42 -21.22 9.97 0.34
CA VAL A 42 -22.19 10.80 1.07
C VAL A 42 -23.59 10.28 0.76
N THR A 43 -24.27 9.77 1.77
CA THR A 43 -25.67 9.34 1.71
C THR A 43 -26.55 10.33 2.46
N GLY A 44 -27.47 10.98 1.74
CA GLY A 44 -28.39 11.98 2.28
C GLY A 44 -28.22 13.35 1.62
N ALA A 45 -29.34 13.93 1.17
CA ALA A 45 -29.41 15.28 0.62
C ALA A 45 -30.07 16.19 1.68
N GLY A 46 -29.29 16.71 2.63
CA GLY A 46 -29.79 17.59 3.69
C GLY A 46 -28.76 17.87 4.80
N GLU A 47 -29.16 18.57 5.86
CA GLU A 47 -28.32 18.94 7.02
C GLU A 47 -27.88 17.74 7.89
N GLY A 48 -28.36 16.53 7.60
CA GLY A 48 -28.02 15.28 8.30
C GLY A 48 -27.42 14.20 7.40
N GLY A 49 -26.61 14.57 6.41
CA GLY A 49 -25.96 13.59 5.51
C GLY A 49 -24.98 12.69 6.25
N GLU A 50 -25.10 11.38 6.04
CA GLU A 50 -24.16 10.37 6.54
C GLU A 50 -23.00 10.22 5.54
N ILE A 51 -21.77 10.07 6.05
CA ILE A 51 -20.59 9.86 5.20
C ILE A 51 -19.99 8.50 5.56
N THR A 52 -20.09 7.54 4.64
CA THR A 52 -19.45 6.23 4.75
C THR A 52 -18.07 6.28 4.13
N PHE A 53 -17.07 5.78 4.83
CA PHE A 53 -15.68 5.75 4.37
C PHE A 53 -15.21 4.31 4.17
N GLU A 54 -14.61 4.04 3.02
CA GLU A 54 -13.99 2.75 2.71
C GLU A 54 -12.50 2.94 2.39
N LEU A 55 -11.63 2.17 3.04
CA LEU A 55 -10.19 2.20 2.80
C LEU A 55 -9.81 1.08 1.83
N ARG A 56 -9.20 1.46 0.70
CA ARG A 56 -8.72 0.51 -0.31
C ARG A 56 -7.20 0.58 -0.43
N ALA A 57 -6.53 -0.54 -0.28
CA ALA A 57 -5.08 -0.63 -0.48
C ALA A 57 -4.72 -0.36 -1.95
N ARG A 58 -3.74 0.51 -2.21
CA ARG A 58 -3.23 0.70 -3.57
C ARG A 58 -2.38 -0.51 -3.97
N ARG A 59 -2.97 -1.43 -4.74
CA ARG A 59 -2.28 -2.63 -5.28
C ARG A 59 -0.99 -2.34 -6.04
N LYS A 60 -0.76 -1.10 -6.50
CA LYS A 60 0.46 -0.70 -7.21
C LYS A 60 1.72 -0.86 -6.35
N MET A 61 1.68 -0.48 -5.07
CA MET A 61 2.86 -0.56 -4.20
C MET A 61 3.33 -2.00 -3.90
N PRO A 62 2.46 -2.97 -3.53
CA PRO A 62 2.92 -4.35 -3.34
C PRO A 62 3.43 -4.99 -4.64
N ILE A 63 2.89 -4.60 -5.81
CA ILE A 63 3.39 -5.06 -7.11
C ILE A 63 4.78 -4.49 -7.38
N ILE A 64 5.00 -3.18 -7.19
CA ILE A 64 6.32 -2.55 -7.37
C ILE A 64 7.34 -3.20 -6.43
N ALA A 65 6.99 -3.41 -5.16
CA ALA A 65 7.85 -4.10 -4.21
C ALA A 65 8.21 -5.50 -4.70
N ALA A 66 7.23 -6.29 -5.15
CA ALA A 66 7.46 -7.63 -5.68
C ALA A 66 8.34 -7.62 -6.95
N VAL A 67 8.14 -6.66 -7.85
CA VAL A 67 8.95 -6.51 -9.08
C VAL A 67 10.37 -6.14 -8.74
N ILE A 68 10.60 -5.14 -7.87
CA ILE A 68 11.95 -4.77 -7.40
C ILE A 68 12.62 -6.00 -6.78
N LEU A 69 11.89 -6.74 -5.94
CA LEU A 69 12.42 -7.92 -5.30
C LEU A 69 12.84 -8.98 -6.32
N LEU A 70 11.97 -9.29 -7.28
CA LEU A 70 12.30 -10.20 -8.38
C LEU A 70 13.51 -9.73 -9.19
N VAL A 71 13.58 -8.44 -9.53
CA VAL A 71 14.69 -7.86 -10.31
C VAL A 71 16.01 -7.87 -9.51
N THR A 72 15.96 -7.73 -8.19
CA THR A 72 17.16 -7.84 -7.34
C THR A 72 17.58 -9.29 -7.09
N LEU A 73 16.62 -10.20 -7.02
CA LEU A 73 16.86 -11.61 -6.71
C LEU A 73 17.31 -12.40 -7.95
N TRP A 74 16.76 -12.06 -9.12
CA TRP A 74 17.03 -12.72 -10.40
C TRP A 74 18.51 -12.72 -10.80
N PRO A 75 19.27 -11.60 -10.76
CA PRO A 75 20.71 -11.62 -11.01
C PRO A 75 21.49 -12.25 -9.86
N GLY A 76 20.90 -12.33 -8.66
CA GLY A 76 21.50 -12.98 -7.50
C GLY A 76 21.65 -14.48 -7.67
N LEU A 77 20.72 -15.15 -8.36
CA LEU A 77 20.78 -16.59 -8.64
C LEU A 77 22.00 -17.01 -9.48
N PRO A 78 22.23 -16.48 -10.70
CA PRO A 78 23.39 -16.85 -11.51
C PRO A 78 24.70 -16.39 -10.86
N LEU A 79 24.70 -15.26 -10.14
CA LEU A 79 25.87 -14.81 -9.39
C LEU A 79 26.22 -15.80 -8.27
N THR A 80 25.23 -16.20 -7.47
CA THR A 80 25.41 -17.17 -6.38
C THR A 80 25.82 -18.53 -6.95
N GLU A 81 25.21 -18.95 -8.06
CA GLU A 81 25.59 -20.19 -8.75
C GLU A 81 27.04 -20.14 -9.24
N SER A 82 27.48 -19.02 -9.84
CA SER A 82 28.86 -18.86 -10.30
C SER A 82 29.89 -18.88 -9.16
N MET A 83 29.58 -18.29 -8.01
CA MET A 83 30.44 -18.33 -6.83
C MET A 83 30.52 -19.75 -6.26
N ILE A 84 29.37 -20.44 -6.14
CA ILE A 84 29.35 -21.81 -5.62
C ILE A 84 30.09 -22.76 -6.56
N ASP A 85 29.95 -22.62 -7.87
CA ASP A 85 30.66 -23.44 -8.85
C ASP A 85 32.19 -23.25 -8.76
N THR A 86 32.63 -22.03 -8.45
CA THR A 86 34.05 -21.70 -8.26
C THR A 86 34.66 -22.40 -7.05
N TYR A 87 33.93 -22.48 -5.92
CA TYR A 87 34.45 -23.05 -4.67
C TYR A 87 34.08 -24.53 -4.45
N TRP A 88 32.95 -24.98 -5.02
CA TRP A 88 32.38 -26.30 -4.82
C TRP A 88 31.74 -26.83 -6.11
N ALA A 89 32.58 -27.16 -7.09
CA ALA A 89 32.15 -27.72 -8.37
C ALA A 89 31.29 -29.01 -8.25
N TRP A 90 31.43 -29.78 -7.16
CA TRP A 90 30.59 -30.98 -6.92
C TRP A 90 29.14 -30.63 -6.53
N HIS A 91 28.88 -29.40 -6.08
CA HIS A 91 27.57 -28.96 -5.64
C HIS A 91 26.59 -28.89 -6.82
N ARG A 92 27.02 -28.41 -8.01
CA ARG A 92 26.18 -28.34 -9.21
C ARG A 92 25.62 -29.71 -9.63
N ALA A 93 26.37 -30.78 -9.40
CA ALA A 93 25.96 -32.14 -9.76
C ALA A 93 24.93 -32.75 -8.79
N ASN A 94 24.84 -32.26 -7.55
CA ASN A 94 24.06 -32.91 -6.49
C ASN A 94 22.94 -32.04 -5.91
N VAL A 95 23.09 -30.71 -5.94
CA VAL A 95 22.15 -29.78 -5.33
C VAL A 95 21.98 -28.55 -6.22
N GLN A 96 20.80 -28.39 -6.80
CA GLN A 96 20.49 -27.19 -7.55
C GLN A 96 20.25 -26.02 -6.59
N THR A 97 20.90 -24.89 -6.84
CA THR A 97 20.89 -23.68 -6.00
C THR A 97 19.49 -23.21 -5.64
N TRP A 98 18.51 -23.36 -6.54
CA TRP A 98 17.13 -22.96 -6.33
C TRP A 98 16.41 -23.67 -5.16
N TRP A 99 16.84 -24.90 -4.79
CA TRP A 99 16.12 -25.76 -3.84
C TRP A 99 16.25 -25.28 -2.41
N TRP A 100 17.36 -24.62 -2.07
CA TRP A 100 17.57 -24.05 -0.75
C TRP A 100 17.47 -22.51 -0.77
N TYR A 101 17.82 -21.90 -1.91
CA TYR A 101 17.77 -20.44 -2.06
C TYR A 101 16.33 -19.90 -2.03
N VAL A 102 15.39 -20.56 -2.72
CA VAL A 102 13.98 -20.13 -2.72
C VAL A 102 13.32 -20.32 -1.33
N PRO A 103 13.48 -21.44 -0.62
CA PRO A 103 12.93 -21.58 0.72
C PRO A 103 13.51 -20.59 1.74
N MET A 104 14.82 -20.29 1.70
CA MET A 104 15.38 -19.23 2.55
C MET A 104 14.72 -17.88 2.27
N TRP A 105 14.44 -17.61 1.00
CA TRP A 105 13.76 -16.38 0.62
C TRP A 105 12.30 -16.34 1.11
N VAL A 106 11.59 -17.46 0.99
CA VAL A 106 10.22 -17.61 1.53
C VAL A 106 10.19 -17.42 3.04
N LEU A 107 11.24 -17.84 3.77
CA LEU A 107 11.36 -17.63 5.22
C LEU A 107 11.41 -16.14 5.61
N CYS A 108 11.83 -15.25 4.71
CA CYS A 108 11.86 -13.81 4.97
C CYS A 108 10.50 -13.12 4.75
N LEU A 109 9.57 -13.73 4.00
CA LEU A 109 8.25 -13.15 3.70
C LEU A 109 7.34 -12.87 4.91
N PRO A 110 7.32 -13.68 5.99
CA PRO A 110 6.48 -13.42 7.16
C PRO A 110 6.77 -12.08 7.84
N TRP A 111 8.03 -11.62 7.83
CA TRP A 111 8.40 -10.31 8.36
C TRP A 111 7.81 -9.17 7.51
N MET A 112 7.71 -9.38 6.19
CA MET A 112 7.08 -8.42 5.30
C MET A 112 5.57 -8.33 5.54
N TRP A 113 4.92 -9.45 5.91
CA TRP A 113 3.49 -9.49 6.26
C TRP A 113 3.16 -8.76 7.57
N SER A 114 4.04 -8.79 8.57
CA SER A 114 3.83 -8.02 9.80
C SER A 114 3.86 -6.51 9.50
N SER A 115 4.73 -6.09 8.58
CA SER A 115 4.81 -4.71 8.09
C SER A 115 3.55 -4.30 7.33
N TRP A 116 2.93 -5.22 6.56
CA TRP A 116 1.62 -4.98 5.93
C TRP A 116 0.50 -4.74 6.95
N LYS A 117 0.44 -5.55 8.01
CA LYS A 117 -0.56 -5.36 9.08
C LYS A 117 -0.38 -4.01 9.76
N LYS A 118 0.87 -3.60 10.01
CA LYS A 118 1.19 -2.30 10.61
C LYS A 118 0.79 -1.13 9.70
N SER A 119 1.10 -1.23 8.40
CA SER A 119 0.73 -0.22 7.39
C SER A 119 -0.79 0.00 7.33
N ARG A 120 -1.59 -1.08 7.46
CA ARG A 120 -3.05 -0.96 7.49
C ARG A 120 -3.54 -0.19 8.72
N LEU A 121 -2.98 -0.47 9.89
CA LEU A 121 -3.33 0.24 11.13
C LEU A 121 -2.99 1.73 11.04
N ASP A 122 -1.82 2.05 10.46
CA ASP A 122 -1.40 3.44 10.26
C ASP A 122 -2.32 4.18 9.26
N ALA A 123 -2.75 3.50 8.19
CA ALA A 123 -3.70 4.05 7.22
C ALA A 123 -5.09 4.30 7.85
N GLU A 124 -5.58 3.38 8.69
CA GLU A 124 -6.84 3.55 9.42
C GLU A 124 -6.76 4.73 10.40
N ALA A 125 -5.62 4.92 11.07
CA ALA A 125 -5.40 6.04 11.97
C ALA A 125 -5.37 7.39 11.22
N ASP A 126 -4.72 7.46 10.05
CA ASP A 126 -4.67 8.68 9.26
C ASP A 126 -6.02 9.02 8.62
N ALA A 127 -6.74 8.01 8.13
CA ALA A 127 -8.10 8.19 7.62
C ALA A 127 -9.03 8.77 8.70
N ARG A 128 -8.96 8.29 9.95
CA ARG A 128 -9.74 8.86 11.07
C ARG A 128 -9.41 10.34 11.31
N LYS A 129 -8.14 10.74 11.19
CA LYS A 129 -7.73 12.15 11.31
C LYS A 129 -8.32 13.00 10.17
N MET A 130 -8.33 12.49 8.93
CA MET A 130 -8.95 13.18 7.80
C MET A 130 -10.46 13.31 7.96
N ILE A 131 -11.14 12.26 8.45
CA ILE A 131 -12.57 12.29 8.75
C ILE A 131 -12.88 13.35 9.81
N ALA A 132 -12.08 13.42 10.89
CA ALA A 132 -12.26 14.42 11.93
C ALA A 132 -12.08 15.87 11.40
N LYS A 133 -11.11 16.10 10.51
CA LYS A 133 -10.93 17.40 9.83
C LYS A 133 -12.12 17.74 8.94
N ILE A 134 -12.62 16.77 8.17
CA ILE A 134 -13.82 16.95 7.33
C ILE A 134 -15.03 17.31 8.17
N ALA A 135 -15.24 16.63 9.31
CA ALA A 135 -16.34 16.91 10.23
C ALA A 135 -16.24 18.33 10.83
N GLN A 136 -15.03 18.81 11.13
CA GLN A 136 -14.82 20.19 11.61
C GLN A 136 -15.14 21.25 10.55
N GLU A 137 -14.85 20.99 9.27
CA GLU A 137 -15.13 21.92 8.16
C GLU A 137 -16.61 21.92 7.72
N LEU A 138 -17.36 20.88 8.08
CA LEU A 138 -18.78 20.73 7.74
C LEU A 138 -19.73 21.25 8.81
N ARG A 139 -19.25 21.45 10.05
CA ARG A 139 -19.94 22.23 11.09
C ARG A 139 -19.94 23.72 10.74
#